data_AF-A0A662H2J4-F1
#
_entry.id   AF-A0A662H2J4-F1
#
_cell.length_a   1.000
_cell.length_b   1.000
_cell.length_c   1.000
_cell.angle_alpha   90.00
_cell.angle_beta   90.00
_cell.angle_gamma   90.00
#
_symmetry.space_group_name_H-M   'P 1'
#
loop_
_entity.id
_entity.type
_entity.pdbx_description
1 polymer ?
#
loop_
_entity_poly.entity_id
_entity_poly.type
_entity_poly.pdbx_seq_one_letter_code
_entity_poly.pdbx_strand_id
1 'polypeptide(L)'
;MIVDGVEVEETFAEAFSMYATRLLVTAKNRRWARIAALKATGFATSIIMCPAEGGIEGFVSDSLTPDKRPGVLIQFYHRTIPELKLQILSRVGQCILTCPTTAVFDGLPKVRRKIRAGSSLAKFGDGFEHQQELYGRKMWCIPVMEGTFLIEDSIGVLKGVAGGNIIILAEDEEAGLTAAETAVRAVRRYVRGVIMPFPGGIVRSGSKVGSLKYPKLIATTNHLFCPTLRSKVPDTCVPEGVQSVYEIVINGLNLDRVVEAMGVATLAACKVRGVKKITAVNFRGKLGPYKIDLMTAVEKAQEKLSSRKRM
;
A
#
# COMPACT_ATOMS: atom_id res chain seq x y z
N MET A 1 21.54 11.28 9.74
CA MET A 1 22.16 12.06 8.64
C MET A 1 21.34 13.33 8.38
N ILE A 2 21.87 14.30 7.62
CA ILE A 2 21.12 15.48 7.18
C ILE A 2 20.83 15.38 5.67
N VAL A 3 19.58 15.58 5.27
CA VAL A 3 19.14 15.56 3.86
C VAL A 3 18.33 16.83 3.62
N ASP A 4 18.74 17.65 2.64
CA ASP A 4 18.06 18.92 2.32
C ASP A 4 17.82 19.83 3.56
N GLY A 5 18.74 19.79 4.53
CA GLY A 5 18.64 20.54 5.78
C GLY A 5 17.74 19.92 6.86
N VAL A 6 17.19 18.73 6.61
CA VAL A 6 16.31 17.98 7.54
C VAL A 6 17.08 16.85 8.21
N GLU A 7 16.90 16.68 9.52
CA GLU A 7 17.45 15.55 10.27
C GLU A 7 16.73 14.25 9.89
N VAL A 8 17.48 13.24 9.47
CA VAL A 8 17.00 11.86 9.31
C VAL A 8 17.64 11.00 10.40
N GLU A 9 16.80 10.47 11.29
CA GLU A 9 17.21 9.73 12.49
C GLU A 9 17.90 8.41 12.16
N GLU A 10 18.90 8.04 12.98
CA GLU A 10 19.50 6.70 12.97
C GLU A 10 18.59 5.71 13.65
N THR A 11 17.65 5.16 12.88
CA THR A 11 16.66 4.22 13.37
C THR A 11 16.19 3.30 12.25
N PHE A 12 15.30 2.37 12.58
CA PHE A 12 14.71 1.46 11.62
C PHE A 12 13.18 1.44 11.74
N ALA A 13 12.51 1.13 10.64
CA ALA A 13 11.11 0.72 10.63
C ALA A 13 11.01 -0.79 10.87
N GLU A 14 10.06 -1.22 11.69
CA GLU A 14 9.80 -2.64 11.94
C GLU A 14 8.56 -3.11 11.17
N ALA A 15 8.75 -4.04 10.24
CA ALA A 15 7.71 -4.51 9.33
C ALA A 15 7.45 -6.02 9.46
N PHE A 16 6.32 -6.47 8.92
CA PHE A 16 5.74 -7.80 9.13
C PHE A 16 5.59 -8.57 7.82
N SER A 17 5.63 -9.90 7.89
CA SER A 17 5.30 -10.74 6.74
C SER A 17 3.78 -10.90 6.63
N MET A 18 3.25 -10.71 5.42
CA MET A 18 1.84 -10.98 5.09
C MET A 18 1.73 -11.67 3.75
N TYR A 19 0.63 -12.38 3.52
CA TYR A 19 0.30 -12.84 2.17
C TYR A 19 -0.24 -11.67 1.36
N ALA A 20 0.26 -11.52 0.15
CA ALA A 20 -0.12 -10.46 -0.76
C ALA A 20 -0.56 -11.04 -2.11
N THR A 21 -1.49 -10.35 -2.74
CA THR A 21 -1.87 -10.56 -4.13
C THR A 21 -1.93 -9.23 -4.86
N ARG A 22 -1.88 -9.28 -6.19
CA ARG A 22 -1.89 -8.12 -7.07
C ARG A 22 -2.83 -8.40 -8.23
N LEU A 23 -3.78 -7.51 -8.44
CA LEU A 23 -4.74 -7.60 -9.53
C LEU A 23 -4.46 -6.48 -10.53
N LEU A 24 -4.50 -6.81 -11.81
CA LEU A 24 -4.62 -5.82 -12.87
C LEU A 24 -6.11 -5.72 -13.24
N VAL A 25 -6.71 -4.56 -12.98
CA VAL A 25 -8.09 -4.28 -13.37
C VAL A 25 -8.05 -3.38 -14.59
N THR A 26 -8.59 -3.82 -15.72
CA THR A 26 -8.72 -3.01 -16.94
C THR A 26 -10.17 -2.57 -17.11
N ALA A 27 -10.38 -1.48 -17.85
CA ALA A 27 -11.71 -0.96 -18.15
C ALA A 27 -11.70 -0.17 -19.46
N LYS A 28 -12.87 0.25 -19.95
CA LYS A 28 -13.00 1.03 -21.20
C LYS A 28 -12.11 2.29 -21.23
N ASN A 29 -11.87 2.92 -20.08
CA ASN A 29 -10.95 4.05 -19.96
C ASN A 29 -10.41 4.19 -18.53
N ARG A 30 -9.44 5.09 -18.33
CA ARG A 30 -8.79 5.33 -17.04
C ARG A 30 -9.75 5.75 -15.93
N ARG A 31 -10.85 6.45 -16.26
CA ARG A 31 -11.86 6.87 -15.29
C ARG A 31 -12.54 5.65 -14.67
N TRP A 32 -13.02 4.70 -15.48
CA TRP A 32 -13.69 3.50 -14.99
C TRP A 32 -12.74 2.56 -14.24
N ALA A 33 -11.51 2.38 -14.73
CA ALA A 33 -10.49 1.62 -14.02
C ALA A 33 -10.23 2.22 -12.62
N ARG A 34 -10.12 3.56 -12.52
CA ARG A 34 -9.96 4.26 -11.25
C ARG A 34 -11.15 4.05 -10.32
N ILE A 35 -12.39 4.13 -10.82
CA ILE A 35 -13.61 3.93 -10.02
C ILE A 35 -13.62 2.53 -9.41
N ALA A 36 -13.38 1.50 -10.23
CA ALA A 36 -13.31 0.11 -9.78
C ALA A 36 -12.24 -0.08 -8.70
N ALA A 37 -11.03 0.43 -8.93
CA ALA A 37 -9.93 0.33 -7.97
C ALA A 37 -10.23 1.04 -6.65
N LEU A 38 -10.71 2.29 -6.69
CA LEU A 38 -11.05 3.04 -5.47
C LEU A 38 -12.13 2.34 -4.65
N LYS A 39 -13.15 1.79 -5.31
CA LYS A 39 -14.22 1.04 -4.63
C LYS A 39 -13.68 -0.24 -4.01
N ALA A 40 -12.90 -1.02 -4.76
CA ALA A 40 -12.34 -2.29 -4.31
C ALA A 40 -11.32 -2.14 -3.18
N THR A 41 -10.52 -1.06 -3.17
CA THR A 41 -9.50 -0.79 -2.14
C THR A 41 -10.02 0.08 -0.99
N GLY A 42 -11.29 0.46 -0.98
CA GLY A 42 -11.91 1.17 0.14
C GLY A 42 -12.05 0.29 1.39
N PHE A 43 -12.12 0.91 2.58
CA PHE A 43 -12.20 0.20 3.87
C PHE A 43 -11.15 -0.93 3.99
N ALA A 44 -9.89 -0.56 3.73
CA ALA A 44 -8.77 -1.50 3.69
C ALA A 44 -7.46 -0.88 4.22
N THR A 45 -7.53 -0.07 5.28
CA THR A 45 -6.37 0.69 5.76
C THR A 45 -5.44 -0.13 6.64
N SER A 46 -5.99 -0.90 7.58
CA SER A 46 -5.22 -1.74 8.51
C SER A 46 -6.04 -2.94 8.95
N ILE A 47 -5.43 -4.13 8.92
CA ILE A 47 -6.08 -5.36 9.38
C ILE A 47 -6.33 -5.41 10.90
N ILE A 48 -5.96 -4.36 11.64
CA ILE A 48 -6.33 -4.21 13.05
C ILE A 48 -7.86 -4.17 13.18
N MET A 49 -8.55 -3.48 12.26
CA MET A 49 -10.03 -3.39 12.25
C MET A 49 -10.67 -3.29 10.85
N CYS A 50 -9.89 -3.14 9.77
CA CYS A 50 -10.40 -3.32 8.42
C CYS A 50 -10.34 -4.80 8.01
N PRO A 51 -11.22 -5.26 7.09
CA PRO A 51 -11.21 -6.64 6.62
C PRO A 51 -9.94 -7.05 5.84
N ALA A 52 -9.16 -6.07 5.36
CA ALA A 52 -7.90 -6.28 4.64
C ALA A 52 -7.01 -5.03 4.78
N GLU A 53 -5.76 -5.16 4.35
CA GLU A 53 -4.96 -4.03 3.89
C GLU A 53 -4.95 -4.02 2.37
N GLY A 54 -5.24 -2.88 1.74
CA GLY A 54 -5.33 -2.79 0.29
C GLY A 54 -5.15 -1.39 -0.25
N GLY A 55 -4.75 -1.29 -1.52
CA GLY A 55 -4.45 -0.01 -2.12
C GLY A 55 -4.13 -0.07 -3.61
N ILE A 56 -4.10 1.12 -4.21
CA ILE A 56 -3.71 1.32 -5.61
C ILE A 56 -2.20 1.42 -5.69
N GLU A 57 -1.57 0.54 -6.47
CA GLU A 57 -0.14 0.60 -6.80
C GLU A 57 0.11 1.64 -7.89
N GLY A 58 -0.69 1.62 -8.98
CA GLY A 58 -0.53 2.58 -10.07
C GLY A 58 -1.30 2.23 -11.33
N PHE A 59 -1.40 3.20 -12.25
CA PHE A 59 -2.02 3.03 -13.55
C PHE A 59 -1.07 2.37 -14.56
N VAL A 60 -1.65 1.59 -15.48
CA VAL A 60 -0.96 0.87 -16.55
C VAL A 60 -1.55 1.32 -17.89
N SER A 61 -0.68 1.61 -18.87
CA SER A 61 -1.12 1.91 -20.23
C SER A 61 -1.71 0.68 -20.89
N ASP A 62 -2.70 0.90 -21.75
CA ASP A 62 -3.24 -0.09 -22.70
C ASP A 62 -2.16 -0.90 -23.44
N SER A 63 -1.06 -0.29 -23.86
CA SER A 63 0.03 -0.98 -24.57
C SER A 63 0.64 -2.14 -23.76
N LEU A 64 0.55 -2.08 -22.43
CA LEU A 64 1.12 -3.04 -21.49
C LEU A 64 0.09 -4.01 -20.89
N THR A 65 -1.21 -3.83 -21.15
CA THR A 65 -2.25 -4.72 -20.63
C THR A 65 -2.57 -5.85 -21.63
N PRO A 66 -3.03 -7.02 -21.13
CA PRO A 66 -3.34 -8.16 -22.00
C PRO A 66 -4.41 -7.88 -23.06
N ASP A 67 -5.44 -7.11 -22.68
CA ASP A 67 -6.60 -6.80 -23.52
C ASP A 67 -6.51 -5.45 -24.24
N LYS A 68 -5.35 -4.79 -24.18
CA LYS A 68 -5.10 -3.48 -24.80
C LYS A 68 -6.04 -2.37 -24.34
N ARG A 69 -6.48 -2.43 -23.07
CA ARG A 69 -7.28 -1.38 -22.43
C ARG A 69 -6.55 -0.75 -21.24
N PRO A 70 -6.82 0.53 -20.91
CA PRO A 70 -6.23 1.17 -19.75
C PRO A 70 -6.50 0.38 -18.47
N GLY A 71 -5.46 0.23 -17.64
CA GLY A 71 -5.52 -0.59 -16.44
C GLY A 71 -5.05 0.12 -15.18
N VAL A 72 -5.32 -0.52 -14.05
CA VAL A 72 -4.84 -0.13 -12.73
C VAL A 72 -4.44 -1.37 -11.94
N LEU A 73 -3.29 -1.29 -11.30
CA LEU A 73 -2.79 -2.32 -10.41
C LEU A 73 -3.23 -2.00 -8.99
N ILE A 74 -3.85 -2.98 -8.35
CA ILE A 74 -4.24 -2.93 -6.95
C ILE A 74 -3.64 -4.12 -6.21
N GLN A 75 -3.38 -3.95 -4.93
CA GLN A 75 -2.85 -5.00 -4.08
C GLN A 75 -3.72 -5.17 -2.83
N PHE A 76 -3.74 -6.40 -2.31
CA PHE A 76 -4.38 -6.74 -1.04
C PHE A 76 -3.47 -7.63 -0.20
N TYR A 77 -3.53 -7.45 1.10
CA TYR A 77 -2.69 -8.08 2.10
C TYR A 77 -3.55 -8.67 3.22
N HIS A 78 -3.18 -9.86 3.68
CA HIS A 78 -3.75 -10.49 4.87
C HIS A 78 -2.74 -11.43 5.55
N ARG A 79 -2.98 -11.77 6.81
CA ARG A 79 -2.14 -12.71 7.58
C ARG A 79 -2.19 -14.14 7.06
N THR A 80 -3.31 -14.55 6.47
CA THR A 80 -3.51 -15.91 5.97
C THR A 80 -4.06 -15.90 4.54
N ILE A 81 -3.78 -16.97 3.79
CA ILE A 81 -4.28 -17.11 2.42
C ILE A 81 -5.82 -17.31 2.36
N PRO A 82 -6.46 -18.08 3.26
CA PRO A 82 -7.92 -18.20 3.26
C PRO A 82 -8.62 -16.84 3.43
N GLU A 83 -8.17 -16.01 4.37
CA GLU A 83 -8.72 -14.67 4.58
C GLU A 83 -8.42 -13.75 3.38
N LEU A 84 -7.19 -13.80 2.85
CA LEU A 84 -6.86 -13.06 1.62
C LEU A 84 -7.79 -13.48 0.47
N LYS A 85 -8.01 -14.78 0.26
CA LYS A 85 -8.92 -15.29 -0.77
C LYS A 85 -10.34 -14.76 -0.54
N LEU A 86 -10.84 -14.80 0.69
CA LEU A 86 -12.17 -14.27 1.04
C LEU A 86 -12.29 -12.78 0.67
N GLN A 87 -11.25 -11.99 0.95
CA GLN A 87 -11.20 -10.58 0.60
C GLN A 87 -11.16 -10.34 -0.92
N ILE A 88 -10.47 -11.19 -1.68
CA ILE A 88 -10.50 -11.11 -3.15
C ILE A 88 -11.89 -11.45 -3.69
N LEU A 89 -12.55 -12.49 -3.18
CA LEU A 89 -13.90 -12.83 -3.62
C LEU A 89 -14.89 -11.69 -3.33
N SER A 90 -14.90 -11.16 -2.11
CA SER A 90 -15.84 -10.09 -1.75
C SER A 90 -15.56 -8.81 -2.52
N ARG A 91 -14.31 -8.37 -2.62
CA ARG A 91 -13.95 -7.08 -3.25
C ARG A 91 -14.04 -7.14 -4.77
N VAL A 92 -13.61 -8.24 -5.40
CA VAL A 92 -13.79 -8.38 -6.84
C VAL A 92 -15.27 -8.56 -7.17
N GLY A 93 -15.98 -9.45 -6.47
CA GLY A 93 -17.38 -9.74 -6.74
C GLY A 93 -18.32 -8.56 -6.49
N GLN A 94 -18.06 -7.73 -5.48
CA GLN A 94 -18.97 -6.64 -5.09
C GLN A 94 -18.51 -5.26 -5.56
N CYS A 95 -17.27 -5.10 -6.03
CA CYS A 95 -16.75 -3.79 -6.43
C CYS A 95 -16.19 -3.75 -7.86
N ILE A 96 -15.73 -4.87 -8.42
CA ILE A 96 -15.14 -4.90 -9.77
C ILE A 96 -16.12 -5.54 -10.75
N LEU A 97 -16.62 -6.76 -10.48
CA LEU A 97 -17.63 -7.43 -11.31
C LEU A 97 -18.86 -6.54 -11.55
N THR A 98 -19.27 -5.78 -10.54
CA THR A 98 -20.38 -4.83 -10.59
C THR A 98 -20.03 -3.48 -11.22
N CYS A 99 -18.75 -3.21 -11.48
CA CYS A 99 -18.29 -1.96 -12.08
C CYS A 99 -18.29 -2.07 -13.61
N PRO A 100 -18.87 -1.08 -14.32
CA PRO A 100 -18.95 -1.08 -15.78
C PRO A 100 -17.61 -1.32 -16.47
N THR A 101 -17.67 -2.13 -17.53
CA THR A 101 -16.61 -2.41 -18.50
C THR A 101 -15.39 -3.15 -17.96
N THR A 102 -15.38 -3.60 -16.71
CA THR A 102 -14.14 -4.09 -16.11
C THR A 102 -13.76 -5.50 -16.57
N ALA A 103 -12.46 -5.80 -16.53
CA ALA A 103 -11.92 -7.16 -16.54
C ALA A 103 -10.79 -7.28 -15.51
N VAL A 104 -10.54 -8.49 -15.03
CA VAL A 104 -9.53 -8.77 -13.99
C VAL A 104 -8.52 -9.79 -14.46
N PHE A 105 -7.24 -9.41 -14.40
CA PHE A 105 -6.10 -10.27 -14.70
C PHE A 105 -5.20 -10.44 -13.48
N ASP A 106 -4.49 -11.56 -13.43
CA ASP A 106 -3.46 -11.80 -12.45
C ASP A 106 -2.27 -10.85 -12.67
N GLY A 107 -1.98 -10.02 -11.66
CA GLY A 107 -0.83 -9.13 -11.63
C GLY A 107 0.48 -9.83 -11.23
N LEU A 108 0.43 -11.11 -10.86
CA LEU A 108 1.55 -11.97 -10.47
C LEU A 108 1.61 -13.28 -11.30
N PRO A 109 1.59 -13.21 -12.65
CA PRO A 109 1.43 -14.39 -13.50
C PRO A 109 2.54 -15.43 -13.29
N LYS A 110 3.77 -14.98 -13.01
CA LYS A 110 4.95 -15.84 -12.79
C LYS A 110 5.00 -16.52 -11.41
N VAL A 111 4.13 -16.15 -10.47
CA VAL A 111 4.12 -16.74 -9.12
C VAL A 111 3.42 -18.10 -9.15
N ARG A 112 4.09 -19.15 -8.64
CA ARG A 112 3.57 -20.53 -8.65
C ARG A 112 2.33 -20.71 -7.77
N ARG A 113 2.32 -20.12 -6.57
CA ARG A 113 1.20 -20.26 -5.64
C ARG A 113 0.05 -19.38 -6.11
N LYS A 114 -1.11 -19.99 -6.35
CA LYS A 114 -2.32 -19.31 -6.83
C LYS A 114 -3.51 -19.55 -5.90
N ILE A 115 -4.46 -18.62 -5.90
CA ILE A 115 -5.82 -18.83 -5.39
C ILE A 115 -6.80 -18.89 -6.55
N ARG A 116 -7.73 -19.84 -6.51
CA ARG A 116 -8.80 -19.98 -7.51
C ARG A 116 -9.94 -18.98 -7.25
N ALA A 117 -9.67 -17.70 -7.49
CA ALA A 117 -10.64 -16.62 -7.30
C ALA A 117 -11.61 -16.52 -8.48
N GLY A 118 -11.09 -16.57 -9.71
CA GLY A 118 -11.91 -16.53 -10.94
C GLY A 118 -12.94 -17.64 -10.97
N SER A 119 -12.53 -18.89 -10.76
CA SER A 119 -13.45 -20.03 -10.76
C SER A 119 -14.52 -19.97 -9.66
N SER A 120 -14.24 -19.29 -8.55
CA SER A 120 -15.21 -19.15 -7.46
C SER A 120 -16.24 -18.06 -7.78
N LEU A 121 -15.79 -16.96 -8.39
CA LEU A 121 -16.64 -15.86 -8.84
C LEU A 121 -17.46 -16.23 -10.09
N ALA A 122 -16.93 -17.13 -10.92
CA ALA A 122 -17.58 -17.56 -12.16
C ALA A 122 -18.97 -18.17 -11.93
N LYS A 123 -19.18 -18.80 -10.76
CA LYS A 123 -20.48 -19.34 -10.34
C LYS A 123 -21.61 -18.31 -10.29
N PHE A 124 -21.30 -17.01 -10.29
CA PHE A 124 -22.31 -15.96 -10.46
C PHE A 124 -23.04 -16.07 -11.80
N GLY A 125 -22.43 -16.70 -12.81
CA GLY A 125 -23.05 -16.96 -14.10
C GLY A 125 -24.12 -18.05 -14.09
N ASP A 126 -24.36 -18.72 -12.95
CA ASP A 126 -25.43 -19.70 -12.75
C ASP A 126 -25.47 -20.83 -13.81
N GLY A 127 -24.29 -21.31 -14.21
CA GLY A 127 -24.12 -22.37 -15.21
C GLY A 127 -24.01 -21.87 -16.65
N PHE A 128 -24.18 -20.57 -16.90
CA PHE A 128 -23.96 -19.94 -18.21
C PHE A 128 -22.52 -19.42 -18.38
N GLU A 129 -21.73 -19.38 -17.31
CA GLU A 129 -20.30 -19.08 -17.42
C GLU A 129 -19.56 -20.17 -18.20
N HIS A 130 -18.51 -19.78 -18.93
CA HIS A 130 -17.62 -20.73 -19.58
C HIS A 130 -16.15 -20.29 -19.48
N GLN A 131 -15.25 -21.26 -19.61
CA GLN A 131 -13.82 -20.97 -19.71
C GLN A 131 -13.42 -20.75 -21.17
N GLN A 132 -12.54 -19.79 -21.38
CA GLN A 132 -11.93 -19.55 -22.68
C GLN A 132 -10.46 -19.13 -22.50
N GLU A 133 -9.59 -19.56 -23.40
CA GLU A 133 -8.26 -18.99 -23.49
C GLU A 133 -8.33 -17.66 -24.24
N LEU A 134 -8.06 -16.56 -23.53
CA LEU A 134 -8.05 -15.20 -24.07
C LEU A 134 -6.77 -14.52 -23.64
N TYR A 135 -6.12 -13.79 -24.57
CA TYR A 135 -4.90 -13.04 -24.29
C TYR A 135 -3.75 -13.91 -23.73
N GLY A 136 -3.70 -15.19 -24.12
CA GLY A 136 -2.75 -16.18 -23.58
C GLY A 136 -2.97 -16.52 -22.10
N ARG A 137 -4.20 -16.34 -21.61
CA ARG A 137 -4.59 -16.55 -20.22
C ARG A 137 -5.85 -17.41 -20.16
N LYS A 138 -5.93 -18.23 -19.12
CA LYS A 138 -7.14 -19.01 -18.82
C LYS A 138 -8.17 -18.10 -18.14
N MET A 139 -9.17 -17.67 -18.89
CA MET A 139 -10.19 -16.72 -18.44
C MET A 139 -11.54 -17.42 -18.22
N TRP A 140 -12.33 -16.86 -17.30
CA TRP A 140 -13.77 -17.09 -17.20
C TRP A 140 -14.51 -15.96 -17.89
N CYS A 141 -15.49 -16.33 -18.71
CA CYS A 141 -16.45 -15.45 -19.34
C CYS A 141 -17.78 -15.57 -18.60
N ILE A 142 -18.14 -14.55 -17.82
CA ILE A 142 -19.33 -14.56 -16.95
C ILE A 142 -20.39 -13.66 -17.58
N PRO A 143 -21.56 -14.18 -18.01
CA PRO A 143 -22.64 -13.37 -18.52
C PRO A 143 -23.16 -12.40 -17.46
N VAL A 144 -23.32 -11.13 -17.84
CA VAL A 144 -23.85 -10.05 -16.99
C VAL A 144 -24.71 -9.12 -17.83
N MET A 145 -25.48 -8.21 -17.22
CA MET A 145 -26.36 -7.29 -17.97
C MET A 145 -25.63 -6.44 -19.02
N GLU A 146 -24.39 -6.02 -18.75
CA GLU A 146 -23.58 -5.23 -19.69
C GLU A 146 -23.05 -6.06 -20.88
N GLY A 147 -23.03 -7.39 -20.74
CA GLY A 147 -22.39 -8.31 -21.68
C GLY A 147 -21.63 -9.40 -20.95
N THR A 148 -20.30 -9.34 -20.94
CA THR A 148 -19.44 -10.37 -20.33
C THR A 148 -18.42 -9.75 -19.38
N PHE A 149 -18.43 -10.19 -18.13
CA PHE A 149 -17.35 -9.91 -17.19
C PHE A 149 -16.25 -10.97 -17.34
N LEU A 150 -15.00 -10.51 -17.53
CA LEU A 150 -13.84 -11.39 -17.71
C LEU A 150 -12.96 -11.41 -16.46
N ILE A 151 -12.60 -12.61 -16.01
CA ILE A 151 -11.66 -12.78 -14.90
C ILE A 151 -10.76 -13.99 -15.10
N GLU A 152 -9.46 -13.82 -14.82
CA GLU A 152 -8.49 -14.93 -14.88
C GLU A 152 -8.81 -16.00 -13.82
N ASP A 153 -8.72 -17.28 -14.20
CA ASP A 153 -9.12 -18.44 -13.38
C ASP A 153 -8.49 -18.45 -11.98
N SER A 154 -7.21 -18.08 -11.93
CA SER A 154 -6.43 -18.09 -10.71
C SER A 154 -5.55 -16.86 -10.60
N ILE A 155 -5.33 -16.40 -9.37
CA ILE A 155 -4.57 -15.18 -9.07
C ILE A 155 -3.35 -15.55 -8.21
N GLY A 156 -2.19 -14.98 -8.52
CA GLY A 156 -0.95 -15.22 -7.78
C GLY A 156 -0.98 -14.69 -6.35
N VAL A 157 -0.36 -15.46 -5.45
CA VAL A 157 -0.19 -15.11 -4.05
C VAL A 157 1.25 -15.35 -3.63
N LEU A 158 1.86 -14.35 -3.01
CA LEU A 158 3.22 -14.43 -2.47
C LEU A 158 3.24 -13.97 -1.01
N LYS A 159 4.38 -14.14 -0.33
CA LYS A 159 4.66 -13.46 0.95
C LYS A 159 5.26 -12.09 0.65
N GLY A 160 4.53 -11.03 0.98
CA GLY A 160 4.98 -9.65 0.94
C GLY A 160 5.41 -9.14 2.31
N VAL A 161 5.70 -7.85 2.36
CA VAL A 161 6.11 -7.10 3.55
C VAL A 161 5.09 -6.00 3.80
N ALA A 162 4.58 -5.90 5.03
CA ALA A 162 3.60 -4.89 5.43
C ALA A 162 4.12 -4.08 6.63
N GLY A 163 3.84 -2.79 6.67
CA GLY A 163 4.18 -1.93 7.81
C GLY A 163 5.56 -1.25 7.76
N GLY A 164 6.24 -1.24 6.60
CA GLY A 164 7.37 -0.32 6.42
C GLY A 164 6.86 1.12 6.57
N ASN A 165 7.59 1.99 7.24
CA ASN A 165 7.06 3.31 7.57
C ASN A 165 8.13 4.40 7.67
N ILE A 166 7.68 5.64 7.51
CA ILE A 166 8.42 6.84 7.91
C ILE A 166 7.49 7.76 8.70
N ILE A 167 8.05 8.54 9.62
CA ILE A 167 7.37 9.57 10.40
C ILE A 167 7.96 10.92 10.00
N ILE A 168 7.09 11.85 9.64
CA ILE A 168 7.42 13.23 9.26
C ILE A 168 7.03 14.13 10.42
N LEU A 169 8.02 14.80 11.03
CA LEU A 169 7.81 15.79 12.09
C LEU A 169 8.02 17.19 11.52
N ALA A 170 6.99 18.03 11.57
CA ALA A 170 6.96 19.34 10.94
C ALA A 170 6.52 20.46 11.90
N GLU A 171 6.88 21.69 11.55
CA GLU A 171 6.58 22.86 12.38
C GLU A 171 5.10 23.18 12.53
N ASP A 172 4.29 22.83 11.52
CA ASP A 172 2.84 22.99 11.52
C ASP A 172 2.15 21.94 10.64
N GLU A 173 0.82 21.99 10.62
CA GLU A 173 -0.01 21.06 9.85
C GLU A 173 0.23 21.16 8.34
N GLU A 174 0.39 22.37 7.82
CA GLU A 174 0.53 22.64 6.38
C GLU A 174 1.84 22.06 5.83
N ALA A 175 2.97 22.32 6.51
CA ALA A 175 4.26 21.76 6.16
C ALA A 175 4.24 20.22 6.27
N GLY A 176 3.66 19.68 7.35
CA GLY A 176 3.54 18.24 7.57
C GLY A 176 2.72 17.54 6.47
N LEU A 177 1.55 18.07 6.14
CA LEU A 177 0.67 17.48 5.13
C LEU A 177 1.28 17.61 3.74
N THR A 178 1.87 18.76 3.41
CA THR A 178 2.55 18.98 2.13
C THR A 178 3.72 18.01 1.93
N ALA A 179 4.50 17.75 2.98
CA ALA A 179 5.57 16.77 2.97
C ALA A 179 5.05 15.34 2.77
N ALA A 180 3.99 14.97 3.50
CA ALA A 180 3.37 13.66 3.39
C ALA A 180 2.79 13.40 1.98
N GLU A 181 2.06 14.36 1.42
CA GLU A 181 1.55 14.26 0.06
C GLU A 181 2.66 14.18 -0.99
N THR A 182 3.73 14.95 -0.80
CA THR A 182 4.89 14.97 -1.70
C THR A 182 5.60 13.62 -1.69
N ALA A 183 5.77 13.02 -0.51
CA ALA A 183 6.29 11.68 -0.35
C ALA A 183 5.39 10.61 -1.00
N VAL A 184 4.08 10.63 -0.76
CA VAL A 184 3.13 9.71 -1.42
C VAL A 184 3.20 9.84 -2.94
N ARG A 185 3.21 11.06 -3.48
CA ARG A 185 3.32 11.31 -4.93
C ARG A 185 4.64 10.75 -5.49
N ALA A 186 5.75 10.95 -4.78
CA ALA A 186 7.05 10.43 -5.19
C ALA A 186 7.07 8.89 -5.21
N VAL A 187 6.58 8.24 -4.16
CA VAL A 187 6.49 6.77 -4.10
C VAL A 187 5.67 6.23 -5.27
N ARG A 188 4.46 6.75 -5.50
CA ARG A 188 3.59 6.34 -6.62
C ARG A 188 4.25 6.53 -8.00
N ARG A 189 5.09 7.55 -8.14
CA ARG A 189 5.77 7.87 -9.40
C ARG A 189 6.96 6.97 -9.65
N TYR A 190 7.78 6.72 -8.64
CA TYR A 190 9.11 6.14 -8.82
C TYR A 190 9.23 4.67 -8.42
N VAL A 191 8.31 4.15 -7.61
CA VAL A 191 8.37 2.81 -7.05
C VAL A 191 7.14 2.00 -7.48
N ARG A 192 7.40 0.79 -8.00
CA ARG A 192 6.38 -0.20 -8.37
C ARG A 192 6.36 -1.32 -7.34
N GLY A 193 5.25 -2.05 -7.26
CA GLY A 193 5.10 -3.17 -6.34
C GLY A 193 4.92 -2.76 -4.88
N VAL A 194 4.46 -1.53 -4.62
CA VAL A 194 4.11 -1.05 -3.27
C VAL A 194 2.74 -0.37 -3.26
N ILE A 195 2.12 -0.31 -2.08
CA ILE A 195 0.92 0.48 -1.80
C ILE A 195 1.11 1.25 -0.48
N MET A 196 0.31 2.31 -0.31
CA MET A 196 0.18 3.04 0.97
C MET A 196 -1.31 2.96 1.36
N PRO A 197 -1.71 2.02 2.23
CA PRO A 197 -3.11 1.59 2.37
C PRO A 197 -4.01 2.59 3.11
N PHE A 198 -3.42 3.56 3.81
CA PHE A 198 -4.16 4.56 4.57
C PHE A 198 -4.80 5.65 3.67
N PRO A 199 -5.76 6.45 4.17
CA PRO A 199 -6.42 7.48 3.39
C PRO A 199 -5.41 8.46 2.76
N GLY A 200 -5.46 8.61 1.45
CA GLY A 200 -4.48 9.41 0.71
C GLY A 200 -3.06 8.81 0.69
N GLY A 201 -2.79 7.72 1.40
CA GLY A 201 -1.47 7.16 1.69
C GLY A 201 -0.86 7.68 3.00
N ILE A 202 -1.63 8.38 3.84
CA ILE A 202 -1.12 9.15 4.99
C ILE A 202 -1.86 8.74 6.27
N VAL A 203 -1.11 8.62 7.36
CA VAL A 203 -1.61 8.32 8.70
C VAL A 203 -1.44 9.55 9.57
N ARG A 204 -2.54 10.11 10.07
CA ARG A 204 -2.53 11.22 11.03
C ARG A 204 -2.58 10.79 12.49
N SER A 205 -3.04 9.56 12.73
CA SER A 205 -3.37 9.11 14.09
C SER A 205 -2.15 8.61 14.86
N GLY A 206 -1.28 7.83 14.19
CA GLY A 206 -0.25 7.02 14.83
C GLY A 206 -0.84 6.01 15.83
N SER A 207 -0.25 4.83 15.96
CA SER A 207 -0.68 3.89 17.00
C SER A 207 0.49 3.20 17.67
N LYS A 208 0.31 2.88 18.95
CA LYS A 208 1.18 1.97 19.68
C LYS A 208 0.40 0.70 20.03
N VAL A 209 1.13 -0.39 20.21
CA VAL A 209 0.58 -1.66 20.68
C VAL A 209 0.08 -1.49 22.12
N GLY A 210 -1.12 -2.00 22.37
CA GLY A 210 -1.73 -2.00 23.70
C GLY A 210 -2.22 -0.63 24.17
N SER A 211 -2.39 -0.51 25.49
CA SER A 211 -2.90 0.68 26.16
C SER A 211 -2.34 0.79 27.57
N LEU A 212 -2.03 2.01 28.02
CA LEU A 212 -1.58 2.27 29.39
C LEU A 212 -2.74 2.28 30.40
N LYS A 213 -3.98 2.52 29.94
CA LYS A 213 -5.17 2.69 30.80
C LYS A 213 -6.27 1.64 30.54
N TYR A 214 -6.39 1.18 29.29
CA TYR A 214 -7.50 0.34 28.84
C TYR A 214 -6.98 -1.03 28.37
N PRO A 215 -6.78 -2.01 29.26
CA PRO A 215 -5.99 -3.23 28.97
C PRO A 215 -6.56 -4.12 27.86
N LYS A 216 -7.85 -3.98 27.53
CA LYS A 216 -8.51 -4.73 26.45
C LYS A 216 -8.28 -4.16 25.05
N LEU A 217 -7.72 -2.95 24.93
CA LEU A 217 -7.46 -2.33 23.63
C LEU A 217 -6.13 -2.82 23.05
N ILE A 218 -6.20 -3.40 21.85
CA ILE A 218 -5.03 -3.92 21.12
C ILE A 218 -4.11 -2.81 20.58
N ALA A 219 -4.67 -1.62 20.34
CA ALA A 219 -3.94 -0.45 19.86
C ALA A 219 -4.57 0.82 20.42
N THR A 220 -3.73 1.82 20.72
CA THR A 220 -4.15 3.16 21.13
C THR A 220 -3.22 4.22 20.52
N THR A 221 -3.54 5.50 20.69
CA THR A 221 -2.68 6.59 20.19
C THR A 221 -1.22 6.41 20.61
N ASN A 222 -0.30 6.70 19.69
CA ASN A 222 1.11 6.75 20.01
C ASN A 222 1.45 8.09 20.69
N HIS A 223 1.11 8.18 21.97
CA HIS A 223 1.31 9.38 22.80
C HIS A 223 2.73 9.96 22.77
N LEU A 224 3.75 9.16 22.46
CA LEU A 224 5.13 9.65 22.33
C LEU A 224 5.27 10.63 21.16
N PHE A 225 4.47 10.47 20.11
CA PHE A 225 4.48 11.29 18.89
C PHE A 225 3.28 12.26 18.82
N CYS A 226 2.60 12.54 19.93
CA CYS A 226 1.47 13.48 19.96
C CYS A 226 1.95 14.90 20.33
N PRO A 227 1.95 15.89 19.42
CA PRO A 227 2.42 17.25 19.74
C PRO A 227 1.67 17.92 20.89
N THR A 228 0.36 17.66 21.00
CA THR A 228 -0.50 18.18 22.09
C THR A 228 -0.15 17.61 23.48
N LEU A 229 0.66 16.56 23.54
CA LEU A 229 1.10 15.91 24.78
C LEU A 229 2.58 16.15 25.08
N ARG A 230 3.30 16.94 24.27
CA ARG A 230 4.75 17.17 24.41
C ARG A 230 5.17 17.58 25.83
N SER A 231 4.43 18.48 26.47
CA SER A 231 4.72 18.95 27.85
C SER A 231 4.25 18.01 28.95
N LYS A 232 3.47 16.96 28.62
CA LYS A 232 2.84 16.04 29.58
C LYS A 232 3.48 14.65 29.59
N VAL A 233 4.16 14.26 28.52
CA VAL A 233 4.79 12.95 28.35
C VAL A 233 6.31 13.13 28.48
N PRO A 234 6.93 12.66 29.59
CA PRO A 234 8.36 12.88 29.83
C PRO A 234 9.26 12.35 28.70
N ASP A 235 8.91 11.19 28.14
CA ASP A 235 9.68 10.51 27.10
C ASP A 235 9.17 10.84 25.68
N THR A 236 8.62 12.05 25.49
CA THR A 236 8.08 12.43 24.18
C THR A 236 9.16 12.37 23.07
N CYS A 237 8.77 11.85 21.91
CA CYS A 237 9.57 11.86 20.70
C CYS A 237 9.29 13.09 19.82
N VAL A 238 8.50 14.06 20.30
CA VAL A 238 8.20 15.31 19.60
C VAL A 238 9.18 16.39 20.05
N PRO A 239 10.13 16.83 19.20
CA PRO A 239 11.09 17.86 19.57
C PRO A 239 10.42 19.24 19.67
N GLU A 240 11.16 20.20 20.22
CA GLU A 240 10.75 21.60 20.20
C GLU A 240 10.57 22.11 18.77
N GLY A 241 9.61 23.02 18.57
CA GLY A 241 9.31 23.57 17.24
C GLY A 241 8.52 22.64 16.31
N VAL A 242 8.17 21.41 16.72
CA VAL A 242 7.24 20.54 15.98
C VAL A 242 5.83 20.65 16.54
N GLN A 243 4.85 20.86 15.65
CA GLN A 243 3.42 20.91 15.99
C GLN A 243 2.56 19.92 15.20
N SER A 244 3.10 19.29 14.15
CA SER A 244 2.39 18.27 13.38
C SER A 244 3.27 17.05 13.09
N VAL A 245 2.63 15.88 13.12
CA VAL A 245 3.28 14.59 12.85
C VAL A 245 2.38 13.77 11.93
N TYR A 246 2.96 13.30 10.83
CA TYR A 246 2.31 12.34 9.93
C TYR A 246 3.17 11.10 9.76
N GLU A 247 2.52 9.97 9.55
CA GLU A 247 3.16 8.70 9.23
C GLU A 247 2.76 8.27 7.81
N ILE A 248 3.70 7.65 7.08
CA ILE A 248 3.42 6.97 5.82
C ILE A 248 3.70 5.50 6.03
N VAL A 249 2.66 4.67 5.94
CA VAL A 249 2.76 3.21 5.99
C VAL A 249 2.81 2.65 4.57
N ILE A 250 3.74 1.73 4.34
CA ILE A 250 4.08 1.17 3.03
C ILE A 250 4.05 -0.36 3.13
N ASN A 251 3.24 -0.97 2.28
CA ASN A 251 3.28 -2.41 2.04
C ASN A 251 3.88 -2.68 0.66
N GLY A 252 4.60 -3.78 0.51
CA GLY A 252 5.25 -4.14 -0.74
C GLY A 252 5.30 -5.63 -1.00
N LEU A 253 5.41 -5.97 -2.29
CA LEU A 253 5.48 -7.37 -2.74
C LEU A 253 6.77 -8.07 -2.30
N ASN A 254 7.79 -7.32 -1.89
CA ASN A 254 9.00 -7.82 -1.25
C ASN A 254 9.69 -6.70 -0.45
N LEU A 255 10.73 -7.06 0.30
CA LEU A 255 11.48 -6.14 1.17
C LEU A 255 12.15 -5.01 0.37
N ASP A 256 12.82 -5.31 -0.73
CA ASP A 256 13.54 -4.32 -1.53
C ASP A 256 12.64 -3.19 -2.03
N ARG A 257 11.39 -3.52 -2.40
CA ARG A 257 10.40 -2.52 -2.80
C ARG A 257 10.00 -1.59 -1.65
N VAL A 258 9.86 -2.13 -0.44
CA VAL A 258 9.53 -1.32 0.75
C VAL A 258 10.71 -0.44 1.13
N VAL A 259 11.93 -0.96 1.11
CA VAL A 259 13.17 -0.20 1.35
C VAL A 259 13.28 0.96 0.35
N GLU A 260 13.10 0.68 -0.95
CA GLU A 260 13.12 1.70 -1.99
C GLU A 260 12.06 2.78 -1.75
N ALA A 261 10.84 2.38 -1.42
CA ALA A 261 9.72 3.30 -1.17
C ALA A 261 9.96 4.18 0.06
N MET A 262 10.50 3.63 1.16
CA MET A 262 10.86 4.41 2.35
C MET A 262 11.91 5.47 2.00
N GLY A 263 12.98 5.10 1.30
CA GLY A 263 14.01 6.06 0.90
C GLY A 263 13.48 7.16 -0.02
N VAL A 264 12.68 6.81 -1.03
CA VAL A 264 12.04 7.78 -1.94
C VAL A 264 11.08 8.71 -1.19
N ALA A 265 10.31 8.18 -0.24
CA ALA A 265 9.40 8.97 0.60
C ALA A 265 10.18 9.98 1.45
N THR A 266 11.24 9.55 2.12
CA THR A 266 12.10 10.41 2.95
C THR A 266 12.74 11.52 2.11
N LEU A 267 13.40 11.18 1.01
CA LEU A 267 14.04 12.17 0.12
C LEU A 267 13.05 13.20 -0.43
N ALA A 268 11.78 12.80 -0.65
CA ALA A 268 10.76 13.70 -1.14
C ALA A 268 10.19 14.60 -0.01
N ALA A 269 10.00 14.05 1.19
CA ALA A 269 9.55 14.80 2.35
C ALA A 269 10.58 15.87 2.77
N CYS A 270 11.88 15.54 2.77
CA CYS A 270 12.94 16.47 3.19
C CYS A 270 13.03 17.75 2.32
N LYS A 271 12.46 17.75 1.11
CA LYS A 271 12.45 18.93 0.23
C LYS A 271 11.41 19.98 0.63
N VAL A 272 10.50 19.65 1.55
CA VAL A 272 9.45 20.56 1.98
C VAL A 272 9.93 21.40 3.15
N ARG A 273 9.86 22.72 3.00
CA ARG A 273 10.19 23.67 4.06
C ARG A 273 9.28 23.42 5.26
N GLY A 274 9.85 23.50 6.46
CA GLY A 274 9.13 23.33 7.72
C GLY A 274 9.15 21.89 8.25
N VAL A 275 9.61 20.91 7.46
CA VAL A 275 9.97 19.59 7.98
C VAL A 275 11.23 19.73 8.85
N LYS A 276 11.17 19.23 10.09
CA LYS A 276 12.26 19.31 11.06
C LYS A 276 13.03 18.02 11.16
N LYS A 277 12.31 16.89 11.16
CA LYS A 277 12.90 15.57 11.36
C LYS A 277 12.09 14.49 10.65
N ILE A 278 12.80 13.50 10.11
CA ILE A 278 12.23 12.24 9.66
C ILE A 278 12.76 11.12 10.56
N THR A 279 11.86 10.25 11.00
CA THR A 279 12.18 9.05 11.79
C THR A 279 11.34 7.86 11.32
N ALA A 280 11.37 6.75 12.04
CA ALA A 280 10.55 5.57 11.78
C ALA A 280 10.11 4.91 13.10
N VAL A 281 8.98 4.19 13.05
CA VAL A 281 8.43 3.45 14.18
C VAL A 281 8.91 2.00 14.13
N ASN A 282 9.37 1.54 15.30
CA ASN A 282 9.69 0.15 15.58
C ASN A 282 9.17 -0.28 16.95
N PHE A 283 9.27 -1.58 17.22
CA PHE A 283 8.87 -2.24 18.47
C PHE A 283 10.11 -2.85 19.15
N ARG A 284 11.24 -2.15 19.07
CA ARG A 284 12.55 -2.56 19.61
C ARG A 284 13.07 -3.89 19.02
N GLY A 285 12.62 -4.25 17.82
CA GLY A 285 12.99 -5.48 17.14
C GLY A 285 12.40 -6.75 17.75
N LYS A 286 11.28 -6.62 18.49
CA LYS A 286 10.65 -7.73 19.23
C LYS A 286 9.43 -8.33 18.54
N LEU A 287 8.87 -7.69 17.51
CA LEU A 287 7.60 -8.11 16.90
C LEU A 287 7.75 -8.51 15.43
N GLY A 288 8.36 -7.64 14.62
CA GLY A 288 8.48 -7.80 13.17
C GLY A 288 9.82 -8.44 12.78
N PRO A 289 9.83 -9.40 11.84
CA PRO A 289 11.07 -10.02 11.38
C PRO A 289 11.92 -9.09 10.49
N TYR A 290 11.33 -8.00 9.96
CA TYR A 290 12.03 -7.07 9.08
C TYR A 290 12.40 -5.80 9.85
N LYS A 291 13.70 -5.49 9.89
CA LYS A 291 14.24 -4.22 10.39
C LYS A 291 14.77 -3.45 9.19
N ILE A 292 14.07 -2.39 8.79
CA ILE A 292 14.43 -1.59 7.62
C ILE A 292 15.15 -0.34 8.11
N ASP A 293 16.47 -0.34 8.01
CA ASP A 293 17.31 0.79 8.38
C ASP A 293 16.99 2.01 7.51
N LEU A 294 16.66 3.14 8.16
CA LEU A 294 16.16 4.33 7.48
C LEU A 294 17.26 5.02 6.67
N MET A 295 18.48 5.09 7.21
CA MET A 295 19.62 5.71 6.52
C MET A 295 20.01 4.92 5.28
N THR A 296 20.12 3.60 5.39
CA THR A 296 20.37 2.69 4.27
C THR A 296 19.30 2.81 3.18
N ALA A 297 18.03 2.96 3.58
CA ALA A 297 16.94 3.17 2.61
C ALA A 297 17.12 4.49 1.82
N VAL A 298 17.52 5.56 2.51
CA VAL A 298 17.81 6.86 1.90
C VAL A 298 18.99 6.78 0.92
N GLU A 299 20.10 6.19 1.33
CA GLU A 299 21.32 6.03 0.50
C GLU A 299 21.01 5.28 -0.80
N LYS A 300 20.33 4.12 -0.69
CA LYS A 300 19.90 3.34 -1.86
C LYS A 300 18.99 4.13 -2.80
N ALA A 301 18.11 4.98 -2.25
CA ALA A 301 17.25 5.82 -3.07
C ALA A 301 18.04 6.93 -3.79
N GLN A 302 19.06 7.52 -3.15
CA GLN A 302 19.93 8.53 -3.77
C GLN A 302 20.74 7.95 -4.93
N GLU A 303 21.34 6.77 -4.77
CA GLU A 303 22.07 6.05 -5.82
C GLU A 303 21.17 5.74 -7.04
N LYS A 304 19.94 5.30 -6.77
CA LYS A 304 19.00 4.96 -7.82
C LYS A 304 18.45 6.18 -8.57
N LEU A 305 18.23 7.29 -7.89
CA LEU A 305 17.75 8.52 -8.53
C LEU A 305 18.86 9.24 -9.29
N SER A 306 20.10 9.16 -8.84
CA SER A 306 21.26 9.71 -9.56
C SER A 306 21.58 8.93 -10.84
N SER A 307 21.52 7.60 -10.81
CA SER A 307 21.70 6.76 -12.00
C SER A 307 20.62 7.00 -13.07
N ARG A 308 19.36 7.24 -12.66
CA ARG A 308 18.27 7.61 -13.59
C ARG A 308 18.42 8.98 -14.26
N LYS A 309 19.18 9.91 -13.67
CA LYS A 309 19.47 11.21 -14.28
C LYS A 309 20.62 11.17 -15.29
N ARG A 310 21.42 10.10 -15.26
CA ARG A 310 22.56 9.88 -16.17
C ARG A 310 22.19 9.07 -17.41
N MET A 311 20.98 8.52 -17.46
CA MET A 311 20.36 7.88 -18.62
C MET A 311 19.35 8.84 -19.27
#